data_AF-A0AAW0ACQ5-F1
#
_entry.id   AF-A0AAW0ACQ5-F1
#
_cell.length_a   1.000
_cell.length_b   1.000
_cell.length_c   1.000
_cell.angle_alpha   90.00
_cell.angle_beta   90.00
_cell.angle_gamma   90.00
#
_symmetry.space_group_name_H-M   'P 1'
#
loop_
_entity.id
_entity.type
_entity.pdbx_description
1 polymer ?
#
loop_
_entity_poly.entity_id
_entity_poly.type
_entity_poly.pdbx_seq_one_letter_code
_entity_poly.pdbx_strand_id
1 'polypeptide(L)'
;ILRELKLVVEFPAGATSFIPSAVVHHGNTPLAPHETHYSITQYAAGGLFRYVQYKFRTAKKVVASGGVGSKAALDRAPGERHAAGLSLFSTPSELIADHVQCFS
;
A
#
# COMPACT_ATOMS: atom_id res chain seq x y z
N ILE A 1 -16.12 -2.18 1.24
CA ILE A 1 -16.45 -2.03 -0.20
C ILE A 1 -15.15 -1.95 -0.99
N LEU A 2 -15.00 -2.72 -2.06
CA LEU A 2 -13.91 -2.65 -3.05
C LEU A 2 -14.51 -2.29 -4.42
N ARG A 3 -14.34 -1.04 -4.86
CA ARG A 3 -15.15 -0.46 -5.96
C ARG A 3 -14.86 -1.10 -7.31
N GLU A 4 -13.60 -1.19 -7.69
CA GLU A 4 -13.17 -1.76 -8.98
C GLU A 4 -13.54 -3.24 -9.10
N LEU A 5 -13.56 -3.94 -7.96
CA LEU A 5 -13.89 -5.37 -7.89
C LEU A 5 -15.40 -5.63 -7.79
N LYS A 6 -16.22 -4.57 -7.65
CA LYS A 6 -17.67 -4.66 -7.40
C LYS A 6 -18.00 -5.60 -6.23
N LEU A 7 -17.16 -5.58 -5.20
CA LEU A 7 -17.24 -6.51 -4.07
C LEU A 7 -17.55 -5.77 -2.77
N VAL A 8 -18.49 -6.32 -2.02
CA VAL A 8 -18.73 -5.97 -0.62
C VAL A 8 -18.29 -7.18 0.21
N VAL A 9 -17.35 -6.96 1.12
CA VAL A 9 -16.81 -7.99 2.00
C VAL A 9 -17.24 -7.65 3.41
N GLU A 10 -17.86 -8.63 4.07
CA GLU A 10 -18.17 -8.58 5.50
C GLU A 10 -17.01 -9.21 6.27
N PHE A 11 -16.55 -8.54 7.33
CA PHE A 11 -15.46 -9.01 8.17
C PHE A 11 -16.01 -9.41 9.55
N PRO A 12 -15.88 -10.68 9.97
CA PRO A 12 -16.23 -11.04 11.34
C PRO A 12 -15.26 -10.42 12.35
N ALA A 13 -15.67 -10.36 13.62
CA ALA A 13 -14.80 -9.90 14.70
C ALA A 13 -13.49 -10.71 14.74
N GLY A 14 -12.36 -10.01 14.84
CA GLY A 14 -11.03 -10.64 14.82
C GLY A 14 -10.50 -10.99 13.42
N ALA A 15 -11.25 -10.74 12.35
CA ALA A 15 -10.74 -10.91 11.00
C ALA A 15 -9.63 -9.91 10.66
N THR A 16 -8.67 -10.36 9.87
CA THR A 16 -7.61 -9.51 9.29
C THR A 16 -7.72 -9.57 7.77
N SER A 17 -7.53 -8.42 7.12
CA SER A 17 -7.48 -8.33 5.67
C SER A 17 -6.28 -7.53 5.21
N PHE A 18 -5.73 -7.94 4.06
CA PHE A 18 -4.67 -7.22 3.36
C PHE A 18 -5.28 -6.57 2.12
N ILE A 19 -5.29 -5.24 2.08
CA ILE A 19 -5.88 -4.47 0.99
C ILE A 19 -4.76 -3.65 0.33
N PRO A 20 -4.54 -3.78 -0.99
CA PRO A 20 -3.63 -2.90 -1.72
C PRO A 20 -4.26 -1.51 -1.90
N SER A 21 -4.30 -0.72 -0.83
CA SER A 21 -5.02 0.56 -0.72
C SER A 21 -4.61 1.62 -1.75
N ALA A 22 -3.42 1.50 -2.34
CA ALA A 22 -2.94 2.41 -3.38
C ALA A 22 -3.49 2.08 -4.79
N VAL A 23 -4.10 0.90 -4.96
CA VAL A 23 -4.53 0.38 -6.28
C VAL A 23 -6.05 0.22 -6.34
N VAL A 24 -6.70 -0.10 -5.21
CA VAL A 24 -8.14 -0.36 -5.15
C VAL A 24 -8.82 0.67 -4.25
N HIS A 25 -9.83 1.36 -4.78
CA HIS A 25 -10.64 2.27 -3.99
C HIS A 25 -11.53 1.47 -3.05
N HIS A 26 -11.42 1.78 -1.77
CA HIS A 26 -12.14 1.08 -0.73
C HIS A 26 -12.78 2.06 0.26
N GLY A 27 -13.72 1.54 1.04
CA GLY A 27 -14.42 2.29 2.07
C GLY A 27 -15.38 1.41 2.85
N ASN A 28 -15.90 1.96 3.94
CA ASN A 28 -16.83 1.27 4.83
C ASN A 28 -18.28 1.63 4.49
N THR A 29 -19.21 0.73 4.80
CA THR A 29 -20.64 1.02 4.82
C THR A 29 -21.01 1.67 6.16
N PRO A 30 -22.11 2.44 6.23
CA PRO A 30 -22.68 2.87 7.50
C PRO A 30 -23.00 1.66 8.39
N LEU A 31 -22.80 1.83 9.70
CA LEU A 31 -23.20 0.86 10.72
C LEU A 31 -24.69 1.04 11.06
N ALA A 32 -25.34 -0.04 11.48
CA ALA A 32 -26.66 0.06 12.08
C ALA A 32 -26.59 0.76 13.45
N PRO A 33 -27.69 1.38 13.95
CA PRO A 33 -27.66 2.17 15.19
C PRO A 33 -27.20 1.43 16.46
N HIS A 34 -27.27 0.10 16.45
CA HIS A 34 -26.93 -0.77 17.58
C HIS A 34 -25.55 -1.43 17.43
N GLU A 35 -24.86 -1.19 16.32
CA GLU A 35 -23.56 -1.81 16.03
C GLU A 35 -22.41 -0.92 16.50
N THR A 36 -21.33 -1.55 16.96
CA THR A 36 -20.07 -0.88 17.24
C THR A 36 -18.94 -1.65 16.56
N HIS A 37 -18.10 -0.95 15.82
CA HIS A 37 -16.99 -1.53 15.09
C HIS A 37 -15.68 -0.85 15.49
N TYR A 38 -14.72 -1.66 15.90
CA TYR A 38 -13.33 -1.25 16.11
C TYR A 38 -12.44 -1.91 15.07
N SER A 39 -11.51 -1.14 14.50
CA SER A 39 -10.50 -1.68 13.60
C SER A 39 -9.15 -1.02 13.88
N ILE A 40 -8.09 -1.76 13.60
CA ILE A 40 -6.72 -1.27 13.62
C ILE A 40 -6.20 -1.43 12.19
N THR A 41 -5.64 -0.37 11.63
CA THR A 41 -5.02 -0.41 10.31
C THR A 41 -3.53 -0.14 10.44
N GLN A 42 -2.73 -1.02 9.86
CA GLN A 42 -1.30 -0.81 9.66
C GLN A 42 -1.06 -0.57 8.18
N TYR A 43 -0.23 0.43 7.83
CA TYR A 43 0.10 0.73 6.44
C TYR A 43 1.52 1.26 6.32
N ALA A 44 2.15 1.00 5.17
CA ALA A 44 3.42 1.60 4.79
C ALA A 44 3.16 2.75 3.81
N ALA A 45 3.42 3.99 4.25
CA ALA A 45 3.17 5.16 3.42
C ALA A 45 4.06 5.17 2.16
N GLY A 46 3.45 5.35 0.98
CA GLY A 46 4.17 5.41 -0.29
C GLY A 46 5.28 6.48 -0.36
N GLY A 47 5.18 7.52 0.46
CA GLY A 47 6.22 8.54 0.61
C GLY A 47 7.54 8.01 1.19
N LEU A 48 7.49 7.01 2.07
CA LEU A 48 8.68 6.40 2.68
C LEU A 48 9.51 5.66 1.63
N PHE A 49 8.85 4.87 0.77
CA PHE A 49 9.53 4.18 -0.34
C PHE A 49 10.20 5.17 -1.30
N ARG A 50 9.53 6.27 -1.63
CA ARG A 50 10.13 7.33 -2.45
C ARG A 50 11.31 8.00 -1.75
N TYR A 51 11.23 8.22 -0.44
CA TYR A 51 12.34 8.81 0.31
C TYR A 51 13.60 7.94 0.24
N VAL A 52 13.45 6.62 0.34
CA VAL A 52 14.55 5.67 0.13
C VAL A 52 15.07 5.72 -1.32
N GLN A 53 14.18 5.73 -2.33
CA GLN A 53 14.56 5.88 -3.74
C GLN A 53 15.32 7.17 -4.02
N TYR A 54 14.94 8.25 -3.35
CA TYR A 54 15.59 9.56 -3.41
C TYR A 54 16.91 9.63 -2.65
N LYS A 55 17.41 8.50 -2.13
CA LYS A 55 18.62 8.40 -1.31
C LYS A 55 18.49 9.26 -0.05
N PHE A 56 17.37 9.11 0.65
CA PHE A 56 17.06 9.80 1.91
C PHE A 56 17.03 11.32 1.77
N ARG A 57 16.42 11.80 0.68
CA ARG A 57 16.24 13.23 0.40
C ARG A 57 14.78 13.54 0.11
N THR A 58 14.37 14.75 0.43
CA THR A 58 13.06 15.25 0.01
C THR A 58 13.04 15.43 -1.50
N ALA A 59 11.87 15.32 -2.13
CA ALA A 59 11.70 15.61 -3.55
C ALA A 59 12.26 17.00 -3.93
N LYS A 60 12.09 18.00 -3.04
CA LYS A 60 12.66 19.34 -3.21
C LYS A 60 14.19 19.31 -3.31
N LYS A 61 14.86 18.56 -2.43
CA LYS A 61 16.34 18.42 -2.47
C LYS A 61 16.82 17.68 -3.72
N VAL A 62 16.08 16.65 -4.16
CA VAL A 62 16.38 15.94 -5.41
C VAL A 62 16.37 16.91 -6.59
N VAL A 63 15.26 17.63 -6.77
CA VAL A 63 15.10 18.62 -7.85
C VAL A 63 16.15 19.73 -7.78
N ALA A 64 16.45 20.24 -6.59
CA ALA A 64 17.48 21.27 -6.41
C ALA A 64 18.88 20.78 -6.82
N SER A 65 19.20 19.49 -6.60
CA SER A 65 20.52 18.94 -6.91
C SER A 65 20.72 18.46 -8.36
N GLY A 66 19.63 18.10 -9.06
CA GLY A 66 19.71 17.47 -10.39
C GLY A 66 18.77 18.06 -11.45
N GLY A 67 18.14 19.21 -11.16
CA GLY A 67 17.18 19.86 -12.05
C GLY A 67 15.80 19.19 -12.08
N VAL A 68 14.90 19.75 -12.89
CA VAL A 68 13.47 19.38 -12.93
C VAL A 68 13.23 17.92 -13.34
N GLY A 69 14.10 17.34 -14.16
CA GLY A 69 14.01 15.94 -14.61
C GLY A 69 14.53 14.90 -13.60
N SER A 70 15.31 15.29 -12.59
CA SER A 70 15.96 14.35 -11.67
C SER A 70 14.98 13.52 -10.85
N LYS A 71 13.86 14.13 -10.42
CA LYS A 71 12.79 13.41 -9.72
C LYS A 71 12.12 12.39 -10.64
N ALA A 72 11.79 12.78 -11.87
CA ALA A 72 11.14 11.89 -12.82
C ALA A 72 12.02 10.70 -13.20
N ALA A 73 13.34 10.88 -13.25
CA ALA A 73 14.30 9.81 -13.48
C ALA A 73 14.41 8.80 -12.33
N LEU A 74 14.11 9.23 -11.09
CA LEU A 74 14.11 8.36 -9.90
C LEU A 74 12.74 7.77 -9.59
N ASP A 75 11.67 8.44 -10.00
CA ASP A 75 10.32 7.93 -9.90
C ASP A 75 10.11 6.80 -10.90
N ARG A 76 9.54 5.69 -10.45
CA ARG A 76 9.01 4.66 -11.36
C ARG A 76 7.94 5.26 -12.26
N ALA A 77 7.85 4.74 -13.49
CA ALA A 77 6.85 5.19 -14.44
C ALA A 77 5.42 4.98 -13.91
N PRO A 78 4.43 5.72 -14.44
CA PRO A 78 3.02 5.43 -14.20
C PRO A 78 2.72 3.95 -14.51
N GLY A 79 1.97 3.27 -13.65
CA GLY A 79 1.69 1.82 -13.78
C GLY A 79 2.76 0.93 -13.13
N GLU A 80 4.05 1.15 -13.40
CA GLU A 80 5.14 0.42 -12.73
C GLU A 80 5.11 0.58 -11.21
N ARG A 81 4.68 1.75 -10.75
CA ARG A 81 4.52 2.01 -9.31
C ARG A 81 3.45 1.12 -8.67
N HIS A 82 2.34 0.88 -9.36
CA HIS A 82 1.28 0.00 -8.85
C HIS A 82 1.73 -1.45 -8.89
N ALA A 83 2.33 -1.89 -10.00
CA ALA A 83 2.89 -3.23 -10.13
C ALA A 83 3.94 -3.52 -9.05
N ALA A 84 4.88 -2.60 -8.83
CA ALA A 84 5.90 -2.73 -7.79
C ALA A 84 5.34 -2.65 -6.37
N GLY A 85 4.18 -2.01 -6.16
CA GLY A 85 3.48 -2.03 -4.87
C GLY A 85 2.77 -3.36 -4.63
N LEU A 86 2.13 -3.91 -5.66
CA LEU A 86 1.47 -5.21 -5.62
C LEU A 86 2.46 -6.35 -5.40
N SER A 87 3.66 -6.26 -6.00
CA SER A 87 4.72 -7.27 -5.83
C SER A 87 5.33 -7.31 -4.42
N LEU A 88 4.92 -6.42 -3.50
CA LEU A 88 5.33 -6.48 -2.10
C LEU A 88 4.43 -7.39 -1.26
N PHE A 89 3.30 -7.84 -1.81
CA PHE A 89 2.39 -8.76 -1.14
C PHE A 89 2.75 -10.19 -1.52
N SER A 90 2.78 -11.08 -0.53
CA SER A 90 2.89 -12.51 -0.76
C SER A 90 1.69 -13.05 -1.54
N THR A 91 1.93 -13.99 -2.45
CA THR A 91 0.85 -14.85 -2.95
C THR A 91 0.50 -15.94 -1.93
N PRO A 92 -0.67 -16.61 -2.05
CA PRO A 92 -1.02 -17.72 -1.15
C PRO A 92 0.03 -18.84 -1.11
N SER A 93 0.72 -19.09 -2.23
CA SER A 93 1.79 -20.09 -2.32
C SER A 93 3.11 -19.66 -1.68
N GLU A 94 3.37 -18.35 -1.61
CA GLU A 94 4.65 -17.80 -1.12
C GLU A 94 4.60 -17.43 0.37
N LEU A 95 3.40 -17.23 0.93
CA LEU A 95 3.19 -16.67 2.26
C LEU A 95 4.03 -17.34 3.37
N ILE A 96 4.11 -18.67 3.37
CA ILE A 96 4.88 -19.41 4.39
C ILE A 96 6.38 -19.17 4.24
N ALA A 97 6.88 -19.16 3.01
CA ALA A 97 8.30 -18.92 2.73
C ALA A 97 8.70 -17.49 3.09
N ASP A 98 7.89 -16.50 2.69
CA ASP A 98 8.12 -15.09 2.98
C ASP A 98 8.14 -14.80 4.49
N HIS A 99 7.23 -15.45 5.24
CA HIS A 99 7.19 -15.31 6.69
C HIS A 99 8.47 -15.82 7.35
N VAL A 100 8.96 -17.00 6.97
CA VAL A 100 10.22 -17.54 7.50
C VAL A 100 11.36 -16.57 7.16
N GLN A 101 11.51 -16.18 5.90
CA GLN A 101 12.59 -15.28 5.49
C GLN A 101 12.62 -13.93 6.25
N CYS A 102 11.47 -13.38 6.60
CA CYS A 102 11.39 -12.10 7.31
C CYS A 102 11.69 -12.20 8.82
N PHE A 103 11.34 -13.32 9.46
CA PHE A 103 11.27 -13.43 10.92
C PHE A 103 12.18 -14.50 11.53
N SER A 104 12.93 -15.26 10.72
CA SER A 104 13.99 -16.19 11.17
C SER A 104 15.36 -15.76 10.69
#